data_AF-A0A7C3XFV9-F1
#
_entry.id   AF-A0A7C3XFV9-F1
#
_cell.length_a   1.000
_cell.length_b   1.000
_cell.length_c   1.000
_cell.angle_alpha   90.00
_cell.angle_beta   90.00
_cell.angle_gamma   90.00
#
_symmetry.space_group_name_H-M   'P 1'
#
loop_
_entity.id
_entity.type
_entity.pdbx_description
1 polymer ?
#
loop_
_entity_poly.entity_id
_entity_poly.type
_entity_poly.pdbx_seq_one_letter_code
_entity_poly.pdbx_strand_id
1 'polypeptide(L)' 'MIIYGPSPCPFSYVFLKRAEQAIANVAPSVPIRWVDRTKEPEEALKRGNVDGCIVNARFINSFVLNREDFENEVKEALKA' A
#
# COMPACT_ATOMS: atom_id res chain seq x y z
N MET A 1 -0.82 -2.08 -5.08
CA MET A 1 0.66 -2.11 -5.03
C MET A 1 1.11 -1.66 -3.66
N ILE A 2 2.16 -2.28 -3.13
CA ILE A 2 2.78 -1.95 -1.86
C ILE A 2 4.26 -1.68 -2.11
N ILE A 3 4.74 -0.51 -1.74
CA ILE A 3 6.16 -0.13 -1.85
C ILE A 3 6.77 -0.17 -0.46
N TYR A 4 7.93 -0.83 -0.32
CA TYR A 4 8.64 -0.95 0.95
C TYR A 4 10.15 -0.81 0.78
N GLY A 5 10.84 -0.51 1.88
CA GLY A 5 12.29 -0.43 1.95
C GLY A 5 12.80 -0.16 3.37
N PRO A 6 14.09 0.19 3.52
CA PRO A 6 14.65 0.61 4.79
C PRO A 6 13.85 1.77 5.39
N SER A 7 13.23 1.54 6.54
CA SER A 7 12.35 2.49 7.20
C SER A 7 12.82 2.71 8.63
N PRO A 8 12.74 3.95 9.17
CA PRO A 8 13.04 4.21 10.58
C PRO A 8 12.05 3.53 11.53
N CYS A 9 10.87 3.16 11.06
CA CYS A 9 9.88 2.44 11.86
C CYS A 9 10.09 0.92 11.72
N PRO A 10 10.42 0.20 12.81
CA PRO A 10 10.65 -1.25 12.76
C PRO A 10 9.37 -2.05 12.42
N PHE A 11 8.20 -1.45 12.62
CA PHE A 11 6.90 -2.07 12.35
C PHE A 11 6.34 -1.73 10.96
N SER A 12 7.02 -0.90 10.17
CA SER A 12 6.56 -0.47 8.84
C SER A 12 6.14 -1.66 7.96
N TYR A 13 7.00 -2.67 7.85
CA TYR A 13 6.72 -3.88 7.08
C TYR A 13 5.49 -4.65 7.60
N VAL A 14 5.30 -4.70 8.92
CA VAL A 14 4.14 -5.34 9.56
C VAL A 14 2.85 -4.60 9.20
N PHE A 15 2.87 -3.28 9.22
CA PHE A 15 1.71 -2.46 8.82
C PHE A 15 1.38 -2.64 7.34
N LEU A 16 2.38 -2.70 6.46
CA LEU A 16 2.18 -3.00 5.04
C LEU A 16 1.59 -4.41 4.82
N LYS A 17 2.01 -5.41 5.61
CA LYS A 17 1.41 -6.75 5.57
C LYS A 17 -0.04 -6.76 6.03
N ARG A 18 -0.40 -5.97 7.05
CA ARG A 18 -1.80 -5.78 7.44
C ARG A 18 -2.61 -5.08 6.34
N ALA A 19 -1.99 -4.12 5.66
CA ALA A 19 -2.65 -3.38 4.58
C ALA A 19 -2.94 -4.29 3.39
N GLU A 20 -2.00 -5.17 3.03
CA GLU A 20 -2.22 -6.25 2.05
C GLU A 20 -3.46 -7.09 2.38
N GLN A 21 -3.58 -7.55 3.63
CA GLN A 21 -4.72 -8.35 4.08
C GLN A 21 -6.03 -7.56 4.02
N ALA A 22 -6.03 -6.31 4.46
CA ALA A 22 -7.21 -5.44 4.41
C ALA A 22 -7.68 -5.20 2.96
N ILE A 23 -6.75 -4.92 2.04
CA ILE A 23 -7.05 -4.75 0.60
C ILE A 23 -7.63 -6.04 0.02
N ALA A 24 -7.01 -7.20 0.31
CA ALA A 24 -7.49 -8.50 -0.18
C ALA A 24 -8.90 -8.85 0.34
N ASN A 25 -9.25 -8.43 1.55
CA ASN A 25 -10.60 -8.64 2.10
C ASN A 25 -11.64 -7.77 1.41
N VAL A 26 -11.30 -6.51 1.09
CA VAL A 26 -12.21 -5.56 0.44
C VAL A 26 -12.36 -5.85 -1.06
N ALA A 27 -11.28 -6.27 -1.70
CA ALA A 27 -11.21 -6.45 -3.15
C ALA A 27 -10.36 -7.69 -3.51
N PRO A 28 -10.89 -8.91 -3.33
CA PRO A 28 -10.12 -10.15 -3.52
C PRO A 28 -9.70 -10.38 -4.98
N SER A 29 -10.36 -9.73 -5.94
CA SER A 29 -10.02 -9.80 -7.37
C SER A 29 -8.85 -8.89 -7.78
N VAL A 30 -8.40 -7.98 -6.90
CA VAL A 30 -7.35 -7.01 -7.24
C VAL A 30 -5.98 -7.61 -6.95
N PRO A 31 -5.08 -7.70 -7.94
CA PRO A 31 -3.74 -8.22 -7.71
C PRO A 31 -2.90 -7.26 -6.85
N ILE A 32 -2.23 -7.80 -5.84
CA ILE A 32 -1.35 -7.04 -4.95
C ILE A 32 0.11 -7.36 -5.31
N ARG A 33 0.80 -6.37 -5.88
CA ARG A 33 2.25 -6.42 -6.14
C ARG A 33 3.02 -5.69 -5.04
N TRP A 34 4.07 -6.31 -4.53
CA TRP A 34 5.07 -5.69 -3.67
C TRP A 34 6.25 -5.20 -4.52
N VAL A 35 6.78 -4.02 -4.19
CA VAL A 35 7.96 -3.43 -4.82
C VAL A 35 8.97 -3.12 -3.72
N ASP A 36 10.14 -3.75 -3.84
CA ASP A 36 11.27 -3.48 -2.96
C ASP A 36 12.08 -2.33 -3.53
N ARG A 37 12.07 -1.16 -2.86
CA ARG A 37 12.77 0.02 -3.38
C ARG A 37 14.28 -0.14 -3.48
N THR A 38 14.86 -1.11 -2.76
CA THR A 38 16.30 -1.39 -2.81
C THR A 38 16.68 -2.21 -4.04
N LYS A 39 15.74 -3.01 -4.56
CA LYS A 39 15.93 -3.86 -5.73
C LYS A 39 15.39 -3.21 -7.00
N GLU A 40 14.32 -2.44 -6.89
CA GLU A 40 13.61 -1.79 -8.00
C GLU A 40 13.52 -0.26 -7.78
N PRO A 41 14.66 0.46 -7.68
CA PRO A 41 14.67 1.88 -7.36
C PRO A 41 13.99 2.75 -8.44
N GLU A 42 14.09 2.37 -9.72
CA GLU A 42 13.46 3.10 -10.82
C GLU A 42 11.93 3.05 -10.75
N GLU A 43 11.36 1.90 -10.39
CA GLU A 43 9.91 1.75 -10.22
C GLU A 43 9.41 2.51 -9.00
N ALA A 44 10.16 2.49 -7.89
CA ALA A 44 9.84 3.32 -6.73
C ALA A 44 9.86 4.81 -7.08
N LEU A 45 10.85 5.28 -7.84
CA LEU A 45 10.97 6.68 -8.27
C LEU A 45 9.78 7.13 -9.13
N LYS A 46 9.37 6.33 -10.11
CA LYS A 46 8.18 6.62 -10.96
C LYS A 46 6.89 6.76 -10.16
N ARG A 47 6.84 6.18 -8.96
CA ARG A 47 5.68 6.18 -8.06
C ARG A 47 5.82 7.19 -6.90
N GLY A 48 6.83 8.06 -6.96
CA GLY A 48 7.04 9.14 -5.98
C GLY A 48 8.03 8.82 -4.86
N ASN A 49 8.70 7.67 -4.90
CA ASN A 49 9.66 7.21 -3.90
C ASN A 49 9.11 7.19 -2.47
N VAL A 50 7.83 6.83 -2.33
CA VAL A 50 7.13 6.75 -1.05
C VAL A 50 6.94 5.29 -0.61
N ASP A 51 7.18 5.02 0.67
CA ASP A 51 6.79 3.75 1.29
C ASP A 51 5.28 3.80 1.58
N GLY A 52 4.53 2.76 1.22
CA GLY A 52 3.08 2.77 1.44
C GLY A 52 2.27 1.94 0.45
N CYS A 53 0.96 2.17 0.46
CA CYS A 53 0.00 1.47 -0.38
C CYS A 53 -0.51 2.38 -1.49
N ILE A 54 -0.45 1.89 -2.72
CA ILE A 54 -1.01 2.54 -3.90
C ILE A 54 -2.09 1.62 -4.47
N VAL A 55 -3.33 2.08 -4.52
CA VAL A 55 -4.48 1.36 -5.07
C VAL A 55 -5.00 2.15 -6.25
N ASN A 56 -5.10 1.51 -7.42
CA ASN A 56 -5.57 2.15 -8.66
C ASN A 56 -4.92 3.53 -8.94
N ALA A 57 -3.58 3.55 -8.91
CA ALA A 57 -2.76 4.77 -9.08
C ALA A 57 -2.96 5.89 -8.03
N ARG A 58 -3.74 5.66 -6.96
CA ARG A 58 -3.92 6.59 -5.84
C ARG A 58 -3.19 6.10 -4.60
N PHE A 59 -2.48 6.99 -3.93
CA PHE A 59 -1.83 6.69 -2.65
C PHE A 59 -2.88 6.67 -1.53
N ILE A 60 -2.84 5.64 -0.68
CA ILE A 60 -3.75 5.48 0.47
C ILE A 60 -3.10 6.13 1.69
N ASN A 61 -3.72 7.20 2.20
CA ASN A 61 -3.18 8.00 3.30
C ASN A 61 -3.66 7.52 4.68
N SER A 62 -4.81 6.86 4.73
CA SER A 62 -5.38 6.33 5.95
C SER A 62 -4.46 5.29 6.56
N PHE A 63 -4.34 5.33 7.89
CA PHE A 63 -3.50 4.37 8.60
C PHE A 63 -4.22 3.02 8.75
N VAL A 64 -3.53 1.91 8.47
CA VAL A 64 -4.12 0.56 8.44
C VAL A 64 -4.79 0.13 9.75
N LEU A 65 -4.37 0.68 10.89
CA LEU A 65 -5.01 0.37 12.19
C LEU A 65 -6.36 1.07 12.36
N ASN A 66 -6.61 2.16 11.62
CA ASN A 66 -7.94 2.73 11.49
C ASN A 66 -8.66 2.03 10.32
N ARG A 67 -9.18 0.84 10.63
CA ARG A 67 -9.67 -0.10 9.62
C ARG A 67 -10.81 0.47 8.77
N GLU A 68 -11.76 1.17 9.39
CA GLU A 68 -12.94 1.70 8.69
C GLU A 68 -12.54 2.74 7.64
N ASP A 69 -11.74 3.73 8.04
CA ASP A 69 -11.24 4.77 7.13
C ASP A 69 -10.36 4.18 6.03
N PHE A 70 -9.47 3.24 6.38
CA PHE A 70 -8.61 2.57 5.41
C PHE A 70 -9.42 1.79 4.36
N GLU A 71 -10.36 0.94 4.78
CA GLU A 71 -11.17 0.16 3.85
C GLU A 71 -12.06 1.05 2.98
N ASN A 72 -12.58 2.15 3.53
CA ASN A 72 -13.36 3.12 2.77
C ASN A 72 -12.50 3.84 1.71
N GLU A 73 -11.31 4.33 2.07
CA GLU A 73 -10.39 4.96 1.11
C GLU A 73 -9.99 3.97 -0.01
N VAL A 74 -9.76 2.71 0.32
CA VAL A 74 -9.48 1.66 -0.67
C VAL A 74 -10.65 1.45 -1.63
N LYS A 75 -11.89 1.37 -1.12
CA LYS A 75 -13.10 1.25 -1.97
C LYS A 75 -13.25 2.46 -2.89
N GLU A 76 -13.05 3.66 -2.37
CA GLU A 76 -13.13 4.89 -3.17
C GLU A 76 -12.02 4.96 -4.23
N ALA A 77 -10.81 4.48 -3.91
CA ALA A 77 -9.73 4.38 -4.88
C ALA A 77 -10.04 3.40 -6.03
N LEU A 78 -10.78 2.32 -5.76
CA LEU A 78 -11.17 1.32 -6.77
C LEU A 78 -12.31 1.76 -7.69
N LYS A 79 -13.11 2.77 -7.30
CA LYS A 79 -14.20 3.31 -8.13
C LYS A 79 -13.71 4.32 -9.19
N ALA A 80 -12.48 4.80 -9.06
CA ALA A 80 -11.90 5.86 -9.89
C ALA A 80 -11.38 5.35 -11.25
#